data_AF-A0A2V6H7N4-F1
#
_entry.id   AF-A0A2V6H7N4-F1
#
_cell.length_a   1.000
_cell.length_b   1.000
_cell.length_c   1.000
_cell.angle_alpha   90.00
_cell.angle_beta   90.00
_cell.angle_gamma   90.00
#
_symmetry.space_group_name_H-M   'P 1'
#
loop_
_entity.id
_entity.type
_entity.pdbx_description
1 polymer ?
#
loop_
_entity_poly.entity_id
_entity_poly.type
_entity_poly.pdbx_seq_one_letter_code
_entity_poly.pdbx_strand_id
1 'polypeptide(L)'
;MEYAVGEFVEFIDNSNQRERRFGRIEAIVSLLLPQDSDHPQDALKMSRLLRHDELEIYCSHDRSCHGHKELWMIEEDYQIIPPNHIVGRVLVWLKDVSRPEFYDFQISEILYRDAATNRIQIRPVNLRHRHPSEYVVAPNPSPVGNMKVFKFMIDIYNDDFGTFRNVYHSLGGIYIQIGNMPFNLRKQLKNHFIVGFIPFGGHFDDVMRPLLQEL
;
A
#
# COMPACT_ATOMS: atom_id res chain seq x y z
N MET A 1 -16.81 -1.89 -10.92
CA MET A 1 -15.93 -0.71 -10.79
C MET A 1 -14.89 -0.76 -11.90
N GLU A 2 -14.63 0.34 -12.60
CA GLU A 2 -13.78 0.38 -13.81
C GLU A 2 -12.28 0.46 -13.52
N TYR A 3 -11.90 0.86 -12.31
CA TYR A 3 -10.51 1.11 -11.92
C TYR A 3 -9.95 0.01 -11.01
N ALA A 4 -8.63 -0.18 -11.07
CA ALA A 4 -7.91 -1.18 -10.31
C ALA A 4 -6.87 -0.54 -9.37
N VAL A 5 -6.56 -1.25 -8.28
CA VAL A 5 -5.54 -0.82 -7.32
C VAL A 5 -4.15 -0.88 -7.97
N GLY A 6 -3.37 0.18 -7.77
CA GLY A 6 -2.06 0.39 -8.36
C GLY A 6 -2.07 1.25 -9.61
N GLU A 7 -3.24 1.50 -10.23
CA GLU A 7 -3.36 2.40 -11.38
C GLU A 7 -3.10 3.86 -10.99
N PHE A 8 -2.57 4.63 -11.96
CA PHE A 8 -2.39 6.07 -11.84
C PHE A 8 -3.47 6.79 -12.64
N VAL A 9 -4.01 7.86 -12.05
CA VAL A 9 -5.13 8.60 -12.62
C VAL A 9 -4.95 10.11 -12.44
N GLU A 10 -5.53 10.88 -13.36
CA GLU A 10 -5.80 12.31 -13.19
C GLU A 10 -7.19 12.47 -12.58
N PHE A 11 -7.33 13.34 -11.59
CA PHE A 11 -8.59 13.59 -10.89
C PHE A 11 -8.80 15.07 -10.57
N ILE A 12 -10.05 15.44 -10.34
CA ILE A 12 -10.45 16.78 -9.90
C ILE A 12 -10.44 16.80 -8.37
N ASP A 13 -9.71 17.75 -7.78
CA ASP A 13 -9.61 17.90 -6.33
C ASP A 13 -10.96 18.29 -5.71
N ASN A 14 -11.37 17.61 -4.62
CA ASN A 14 -12.61 17.90 -3.90
C ASN A 14 -12.62 19.33 -3.32
N SER A 15 -11.44 19.85 -2.95
CA SER A 15 -11.31 21.19 -2.35
C SER A 15 -11.42 22.31 -3.40
N ASN A 16 -11.03 22.03 -4.65
CA ASN A 16 -10.99 23.01 -5.72
C ASN A 16 -11.32 22.34 -7.05
N GLN A 17 -12.60 22.38 -7.45
CA GLN A 17 -13.11 21.68 -8.63
C GLN A 17 -12.50 22.10 -9.99
N ARG A 18 -11.61 23.10 -10.00
CA ARG A 18 -10.89 23.54 -11.20
C ARG A 18 -9.48 22.97 -11.30
N GLU A 19 -8.96 22.39 -10.23
CA GLU A 19 -7.58 21.96 -10.16
C GLU A 19 -7.47 20.46 -10.41
N ARG A 20 -6.71 20.12 -11.46
CA ARG A 20 -6.45 18.74 -11.83
C ARG A 20 -5.18 18.26 -11.15
N ARG A 21 -5.28 17.14 -10.47
CA ARG A 21 -4.17 16.50 -9.75
C ARG A 21 -3.98 15.08 -10.22
N PHE A 22 -2.82 14.54 -9.89
CA PHE A 22 -2.48 13.16 -10.19
C PHE A 22 -2.44 12.36 -8.89
N GLY A 23 -2.82 11.09 -8.99
CA GLY A 23 -2.81 10.21 -7.84
C GLY A 23 -2.67 8.76 -8.26
N ARG A 24 -2.34 7.94 -7.27
CA ARG A 24 -2.27 6.50 -7.40
C ARG A 24 -3.36 5.85 -6.57
N ILE A 25 -4.07 4.89 -7.13
CA ILE A 25 -5.13 4.17 -6.44
C ILE A 25 -4.50 3.17 -5.49
N GLU A 26 -4.65 3.40 -4.19
CA GLU A 26 -4.10 2.53 -3.13
C GLU A 26 -5.16 1.54 -2.60
N ALA A 27 -6.44 1.92 -2.62
CA ALA A 27 -7.52 0.99 -2.28
C ALA A 27 -8.86 1.42 -2.88
N ILE A 28 -9.76 0.44 -3.00
CA ILE A 28 -11.19 0.67 -3.23
C ILE A 28 -11.89 0.53 -1.88
N VAL A 29 -12.66 1.54 -1.49
CA VAL A 29 -13.35 1.62 -0.20
C VAL A 29 -14.84 1.82 -0.42
N SER A 30 -15.68 1.06 0.28
CA SER A 30 -17.13 1.25 0.25
C SER A 30 -17.54 2.12 1.44
N LEU A 31 -18.12 3.28 1.18
CA LEU A 31 -18.53 4.26 2.19
C LEU A 31 -20.06 4.30 2.32
N LEU A 32 -20.55 4.31 3.56
CA LEU A 32 -21.93 4.66 3.87
C LEU A 32 -22.01 6.18 4.02
N LEU A 33 -22.59 6.85 3.03
CA LEU A 33 -22.80 8.29 3.12
C LEU A 33 -23.99 8.59 4.04
N PRO A 34 -23.95 9.66 4.86
CA PRO A 34 -25.02 9.97 5.82
C PRO A 34 -26.41 10.16 5.21
N GLN A 35 -26.51 10.37 3.90
CA GLN A 35 -27.75 10.68 3.19
C GLN A 35 -28.37 9.49 2.44
N ASP A 36 -27.65 8.37 2.26
CA ASP A 36 -28.13 7.16 1.58
C ASP A 36 -27.86 5.94 2.48
N SER A 37 -28.78 5.68 3.41
CA SER A 37 -28.55 4.72 4.50
C SER A 37 -28.67 3.23 4.13
N ASP A 38 -28.91 2.86 2.87
CA ASP A 38 -29.06 1.44 2.47
C ASP A 38 -28.08 0.95 1.39
N HIS A 39 -27.36 1.83 0.71
CA HIS A 39 -26.45 1.43 -0.37
C HIS A 39 -25.07 2.08 -0.21
N PRO A 40 -24.04 1.30 0.19
CA PRO A 40 -22.68 1.82 0.26
C PRO A 40 -22.21 2.21 -1.14
N GLN A 41 -21.61 3.39 -1.27
CA GLN A 41 -21.02 3.86 -2.51
C GLN A 41 -19.53 3.58 -2.51
N ASP A 42 -19.03 3.02 -3.61
CA ASP A 42 -17.60 2.78 -3.75
C ASP A 42 -16.87 4.08 -4.06
N ALA A 43 -15.77 4.30 -3.36
CA ALA A 43 -14.83 5.40 -3.53
C ALA A 43 -13.40 4.85 -3.64
N LEU A 44 -12.50 5.70 -4.12
CA LEU A 44 -11.10 5.36 -4.31
C LEU A 44 -10.28 6.06 -3.22
N LYS A 45 -9.54 5.28 -2.43
CA LYS A 45 -8.47 5.82 -1.58
C LYS A 45 -7.24 5.98 -2.46
N MET A 46 -6.76 7.21 -2.58
CA MET A 46 -5.66 7.56 -3.47
C MET A 46 -4.54 8.25 -2.70
N SER A 47 -3.28 7.94 -3.05
CA SER A 47 -2.14 8.75 -2.66
C SER A 47 -1.91 9.85 -3.69
N ARG A 48 -1.68 11.09 -3.25
CA ARG A 48 -1.43 12.21 -4.15
C ARG A 48 -0.04 12.14 -4.80
N LEU A 49 0.06 12.63 -6.02
CA LEU A 49 1.31 12.92 -6.70
C LEU A 49 1.44 14.43 -6.89
N LEU A 50 2.64 14.94 -6.63
CA LEU A 50 2.95 16.35 -6.74
C LEU A 50 3.60 16.63 -8.09
N ARG A 51 3.20 17.75 -8.70
CA ARG A 51 3.91 18.42 -9.77
C ARG A 51 5.03 19.28 -9.20
N HIS A 52 5.89 19.71 -10.09
CA HIS A 52 7.04 20.54 -9.74
C HIS A 52 6.65 21.85 -9.01
N ASP A 53 5.57 22.51 -9.42
CA ASP A 53 5.05 23.73 -8.80
C ASP A 53 4.46 23.51 -7.40
N GLU A 54 4.13 22.26 -7.06
CA GLU A 54 3.61 21.87 -5.75
C GLU A 54 4.71 21.49 -4.75
N LEU A 55 5.98 21.46 -5.16
CA LEU A 55 7.12 21.10 -4.29
C LEU A 55 7.58 22.23 -3.36
N GLU A 56 7.13 23.45 -3.57
CA GLU A 56 7.52 24.64 -2.79
C GLU A 56 9.05 24.72 -2.58
N ILE A 57 9.52 24.65 -1.32
CA ILE A 57 10.92 24.77 -0.92
C ILE A 57 11.79 23.55 -1.30
N TYR A 58 11.17 22.44 -1.72
CA TYR A 58 11.87 21.22 -2.14
C TYR A 58 12.27 21.24 -3.61
N CYS A 59 11.85 22.27 -4.35
CA CYS A 59 12.28 22.58 -5.69
C CYS A 59 13.74 23.06 -5.70
N SER A 60 14.69 22.15 -5.96
CA SER A 60 16.06 22.54 -6.24
C SER A 60 16.19 23.01 -7.70
N HIS A 61 17.26 23.76 -8.00
CA HIS A 61 17.53 24.18 -9.38
C HIS A 61 17.66 22.97 -10.32
N ASP A 62 18.23 21.87 -9.86
CA ASP A 62 18.30 20.61 -10.62
C ASP A 62 16.91 20.05 -10.93
N ARG A 63 15.96 20.11 -9.98
CA ARG A 63 14.55 19.68 -10.18
C ARG A 63 13.80 20.55 -11.19
N SER A 64 14.16 21.83 -11.30
CA SER A 64 13.61 22.71 -12.34
C SER A 64 14.01 22.29 -13.76
N CYS A 65 15.15 21.61 -13.91
CA CYS A 65 15.62 21.11 -15.21
C CYS A 65 14.94 19.80 -15.64
N HIS A 66 14.31 19.06 -14.73
CA HIS A 66 13.67 17.77 -15.02
C HIS A 66 12.31 17.88 -15.74
N GLY A 67 11.78 19.10 -15.89
CA GLY A 67 10.70 19.45 -16.82
C GLY A 67 9.29 18.99 -16.42
N HIS A 68 8.31 19.27 -17.29
CA HIS A 68 6.87 19.04 -17.04
C HIS A 68 6.43 17.56 -16.95
N LYS A 69 7.34 16.61 -17.17
CA LYS A 69 7.04 15.17 -17.16
C LYS A 69 7.42 14.48 -15.85
N GLU A 70 7.97 15.20 -14.88
CA GLU A 70 8.30 14.61 -13.59
C GLU A 70 7.19 14.86 -12.56
N LEU A 71 6.87 13.80 -11.81
CA LEU A 71 5.98 13.83 -10.67
C LEU A 71 6.72 13.29 -9.44
N TRP A 72 6.27 13.68 -8.26
CA TRP A 72 6.81 13.21 -6.99
C TRP A 72 5.74 12.50 -6.19
N MET A 73 6.09 11.35 -5.64
CA MET A 73 5.22 10.68 -4.66
C MET A 73 5.35 11.38 -3.31
N ILE A 74 4.23 11.52 -2.61
CA ILE A 74 4.23 11.95 -1.21
C ILE A 74 3.62 10.84 -0.34
N GLU A 75 4.34 10.43 0.69
CA GLU A 75 3.83 9.46 1.65
C GLU A 75 2.86 10.11 2.63
N GLU A 76 1.90 9.31 3.09
CA GLU A 76 0.90 9.71 4.10
C GLU A 76 -0.08 10.82 3.69
N ASP A 77 -0.05 11.26 2.42
CA ASP A 77 -1.04 12.17 1.85
C ASP A 77 -2.08 11.40 1.04
N TYR A 78 -3.17 11.04 1.71
CA TYR A 78 -4.27 10.26 1.14
C TYR A 78 -5.53 11.07 1.00
N GLN A 79 -6.24 10.85 -0.12
CA GLN A 79 -7.54 11.42 -0.38
C GLN A 79 -8.54 10.33 -0.74
N ILE A 80 -9.80 10.52 -0.35
CA ILE A 80 -10.90 9.65 -0.79
C ILE A 80 -11.66 10.38 -1.90
N ILE A 81 -11.58 9.81 -3.09
CA ILE A 81 -12.10 10.40 -4.32
C ILE A 81 -13.22 9.52 -4.87
N PRO A 82 -14.43 10.05 -5.05
CA PRO A 82 -15.49 9.34 -5.74
C PRO A 82 -15.12 9.10 -7.22
N PRO A 83 -15.51 7.97 -7.84
CA PRO A 83 -15.07 7.61 -9.20
C PRO A 83 -15.44 8.62 -10.29
N ASN A 84 -16.50 9.42 -10.09
CA ASN A 84 -16.94 10.46 -11.03
C ASN A 84 -16.01 11.69 -11.08
N HIS A 85 -15.08 11.84 -10.12
CA HIS A 85 -14.07 12.90 -10.15
C HIS A 85 -12.81 12.48 -10.90
N ILE A 86 -12.72 11.23 -11.36
CA ILE A 86 -11.60 10.77 -12.19
C ILE A 86 -11.77 11.30 -13.61
N VAL A 87 -10.75 12.00 -14.09
CA VAL A 87 -10.69 12.56 -15.46
C VAL A 87 -10.24 11.48 -16.45
N GLY A 88 -9.25 10.66 -16.05
CA GLY A 88 -8.74 9.58 -16.89
C GLY A 88 -7.52 8.88 -16.29
N ARG A 89 -7.11 7.78 -16.92
CA ARG A 89 -5.87 7.06 -16.59
C ARG A 89 -4.66 7.82 -17.13
N VAL A 90 -3.55 7.77 -16.40
CA VAL A 90 -2.25 8.29 -16.84
C VAL A 90 -1.18 7.22 -16.73
N LEU A 91 -0.23 7.20 -17.66
CA LEU A 91 0.89 6.28 -17.65
C LEU A 91 2.07 6.90 -16.93
N VAL A 92 2.42 6.33 -15.78
CA VAL A 92 3.51 6.83 -14.93
C VAL A 92 4.63 5.79 -14.86
N TRP A 93 5.82 6.15 -15.32
CA TRP A 93 7.01 5.33 -15.18
C TRP A 93 7.69 5.59 -13.83
N LEU A 94 7.72 4.56 -12.99
CA LEU A 94 8.54 4.57 -11.77
C LEU A 94 9.97 4.13 -12.12
N LYS A 95 10.99 4.96 -11.83
CA LYS A 95 12.39 4.66 -12.22
C LYS A 95 13.01 3.47 -11.46
N ASP A 96 12.27 2.79 -10.58
CA ASP A 96 12.68 1.52 -9.95
C ASP A 96 12.35 0.28 -10.81
N VAL A 97 11.58 0.44 -11.88
CA VAL A 97 11.26 -0.63 -12.85
C VAL A 97 11.81 -0.32 -14.24
N SER A 98 11.88 -1.35 -15.08
CA SER A 98 12.31 -1.25 -16.48
C SER A 98 11.51 -0.17 -17.22
N ARG A 99 12.23 0.65 -18.00
CA ARG A 99 11.65 1.77 -18.73
C ARG A 99 10.62 1.28 -19.75
N PRO A 100 9.35 1.75 -19.70
CA PRO A 100 8.35 1.45 -20.71
C PRO A 100 8.61 2.24 -21.99
N GLU A 101 8.08 1.75 -23.11
CA GLU A 101 8.15 2.44 -24.41
C GLU A 101 7.39 3.77 -24.39
N PHE A 102 6.24 3.80 -23.71
CA PHE A 102 5.35 4.95 -23.63
C PHE A 102 4.99 5.26 -22.18
N TYR A 103 5.11 6.53 -21.80
CA TYR A 103 4.66 7.06 -20.52
C TYR A 103 4.41 8.57 -20.63
N ASP A 104 3.44 9.05 -19.86
CA ASP A 104 3.09 10.46 -19.76
C ASP A 104 4.04 11.16 -18.77
N PHE A 105 4.26 10.52 -17.62
CA PHE A 105 5.05 11.04 -16.50
C PHE A 105 6.06 10.02 -15.98
N GLN A 106 7.07 10.50 -15.25
CA GLN A 106 8.04 9.68 -14.56
C GLN A 106 8.19 10.10 -13.10
N ILE A 107 8.59 9.16 -12.25
CA ILE A 107 8.85 9.40 -10.83
C ILE A 107 10.19 8.77 -10.45
N SER A 108 11.10 9.57 -9.90
CA SER A 108 12.37 9.10 -9.33
C SER A 108 12.50 9.29 -7.83
N GLU A 109 11.67 10.13 -7.23
CA GLU A 109 11.81 10.56 -5.84
C GLU A 109 10.48 10.47 -5.09
N ILE A 110 10.60 10.28 -3.79
CA ILE A 110 9.48 10.23 -2.84
C ILE A 110 9.77 11.24 -1.73
N LEU A 111 8.79 12.07 -1.43
CA LEU A 111 8.75 12.92 -0.24
C LEU A 111 8.09 12.13 0.89
N TYR A 112 8.74 12.08 2.04
CA TYR A 112 8.20 11.44 3.23
C TYR A 112 8.49 12.27 4.47
N ARG A 113 7.67 12.10 5.50
CA ARG A 113 7.88 12.71 6.81
C ARG A 113 8.79 11.81 7.64
N ASP A 114 9.96 12.33 7.99
CA ASP A 114 10.89 11.61 8.86
C ASP A 114 10.32 11.51 10.28
N ALA A 115 10.18 10.29 10.80
CA ALA A 115 9.53 10.05 12.08
C ALA A 115 10.30 10.64 13.29
N ALA A 116 11.62 10.78 13.19
CA ALA A 116 12.44 11.29 14.30
C ALA A 116 12.46 12.83 14.35
N THR A 117 12.56 13.47 13.18
CA THR A 117 12.72 14.93 13.06
C THR A 117 11.43 15.66 12.70
N ASN A 118 10.39 14.93 12.27
CA ASN A 118 9.13 15.44 11.74
C ASN A 118 9.30 16.40 10.54
N ARG A 119 10.44 16.32 9.85
CA ARG A 119 10.74 17.10 8.64
C ARG A 119 10.47 16.27 7.41
N ILE A 120 10.06 16.92 6.32
CA ILE A 120 9.98 16.24 5.03
C ILE A 120 11.40 16.00 4.53
N GLN A 121 11.67 14.76 4.17
CA GLN A 121 12.90 14.30 3.53
C GLN A 121 12.57 13.68 2.18
N ILE A 122 13.61 13.49 1.36
CA ILE A 122 13.49 12.95 0.01
C ILE A 122 14.32 11.68 -0.07
N ARG A 123 13.73 10.63 -0.65
CA ARG A 123 14.44 9.38 -0.95
C ARG A 123 14.18 8.90 -2.37
N PRO A 124 15.07 8.09 -2.95
CA PRO A 124 14.85 7.53 -4.28
C PRO A 124 13.66 6.54 -4.31
N VAL A 125 12.99 6.48 -5.45
CA VAL A 125 11.78 5.68 -5.69
C VAL A 125 11.99 4.16 -5.51
N ASN A 126 13.22 3.67 -5.61
CA ASN A 126 13.56 2.27 -5.38
C ASN A 126 13.39 1.83 -3.90
N LEU A 127 13.27 2.78 -2.97
CA LEU A 127 12.98 2.53 -1.55
C LEU A 127 11.49 2.70 -1.23
N ARG A 128 10.60 2.76 -2.23
CA ARG A 128 9.15 2.83 -2.00
C ARG A 128 8.62 1.55 -1.38
N HIS A 129 7.57 1.70 -0.58
CA HIS A 129 6.68 0.58 -0.31
C HIS A 129 5.98 0.20 -1.62
N ARG A 130 6.19 -1.02 -2.12
CA ARG A 130 5.37 -1.51 -3.23
C ARG A 130 4.08 -2.11 -2.68
N HIS A 131 2.99 -1.84 -3.37
CA HIS A 131 1.68 -2.35 -3.03
C HIS A 131 1.66 -3.87 -3.28
N PRO A 132 0.97 -4.69 -2.45
CA PRO A 132 0.88 -6.14 -2.67
C PRO A 132 0.43 -6.54 -4.08
N SER A 133 -0.40 -5.74 -4.76
CA SER A 133 -0.78 -6.00 -6.16
C SER A 133 0.40 -5.97 -7.15
N GLU A 134 1.54 -5.39 -6.78
CA GLU A 134 2.74 -5.31 -7.63
C GLU A 134 3.67 -6.51 -7.47
N TYR A 135 3.61 -7.20 -6.32
CA TYR A 135 4.38 -8.42 -6.07
C TYR A 135 3.59 -9.68 -6.35
N VAL A 136 2.27 -9.61 -6.12
CA VAL A 136 1.37 -10.74 -6.31
C VAL A 136 1.05 -10.86 -7.79
N VAL A 137 2.01 -11.42 -8.55
CA VAL A 137 1.71 -12.17 -9.76
C VAL A 137 1.16 -13.54 -9.34
N ALA A 138 0.17 -13.56 -8.43
CA ALA A 138 -0.65 -14.74 -8.32
C ALA A 138 -1.45 -14.79 -9.62
N PRO A 139 -1.44 -15.91 -10.36
CA PRO A 139 -2.32 -16.06 -11.50
C PRO A 139 -3.76 -15.85 -11.00
N ASN A 140 -4.30 -14.68 -11.29
CA ASN A 140 -5.64 -14.29 -10.94
C ASN A 140 -6.28 -13.85 -12.26
N PRO A 141 -7.05 -14.74 -12.93
CA PRO A 141 -7.63 -15.97 -12.42
C PRO A 141 -6.67 -17.17 -12.47
N SER A 142 -7.06 -18.23 -11.76
CA SER A 142 -6.46 -19.56 -11.85
C SER A 142 -6.15 -19.93 -13.31
N PRO A 143 -4.98 -20.53 -13.62
CA PRO A 143 -4.64 -20.90 -14.99
C PRO A 143 -5.63 -21.89 -15.64
N VAL A 144 -6.54 -22.47 -14.84
CA VAL A 144 -7.62 -23.33 -15.30
C VAL A 144 -8.94 -22.87 -14.67
N GLY A 145 -9.86 -22.36 -15.48
CA GLY A 145 -11.20 -21.98 -15.03
C GLY A 145 -11.87 -23.15 -14.32
N ASN A 146 -12.20 -22.96 -13.02
CA ASN A 146 -12.87 -23.87 -12.07
C ASN A 146 -12.02 -24.50 -10.95
N MET A 147 -10.72 -24.20 -10.82
CA MET A 147 -9.97 -24.70 -9.66
C MET A 147 -10.34 -23.94 -8.37
N LYS A 148 -10.77 -24.66 -7.32
CA LYS A 148 -10.97 -24.08 -5.99
C LYS A 148 -9.61 -23.66 -5.42
N VAL A 149 -9.43 -22.37 -5.16
CA VAL A 149 -8.20 -21.84 -4.56
C VAL A 149 -8.40 -21.67 -3.06
N PHE A 150 -7.58 -22.36 -2.27
CA PHE A 150 -7.46 -22.14 -0.84
C PHE A 150 -6.23 -21.28 -0.56
N LYS A 151 -6.42 -20.18 0.16
CA LYS A 151 -5.40 -19.19 0.49
C LYS A 151 -5.16 -19.24 1.99
N PHE A 152 -3.90 -19.17 2.39
CA PHE A 152 -3.50 -18.93 3.77
C PHE A 152 -2.68 -17.64 3.82
N MET A 153 -2.80 -16.91 4.91
CA MET A 153 -1.98 -15.76 5.27
C MET A 153 -1.19 -16.18 6.50
N ILE A 154 0.12 -15.92 6.49
CA ILE A 154 0.99 -16.20 7.62
C ILE A 154 1.40 -14.85 8.18
N ASP A 155 0.99 -14.59 9.41
CA ASP A 155 1.35 -13.40 10.16
C ASP A 155 2.30 -13.81 11.27
N ILE A 156 3.48 -13.20 11.31
CA ILE A 156 4.52 -13.57 12.27
C ILE A 156 4.82 -12.36 13.14
N TYR A 157 4.57 -12.52 14.42
CA TYR A 157 4.75 -11.47 15.41
C TYR A 157 5.77 -11.91 16.43
N ASN A 158 6.78 -11.07 16.66
CA ASN A 158 7.54 -11.14 17.88
C ASN A 158 6.86 -10.19 18.87
N ASP A 159 5.94 -10.71 19.68
CA ASP A 159 5.25 -9.91 20.69
C ASP A 159 5.71 -10.31 22.10
N ASP A 160 5.53 -9.41 23.05
CA ASP A 160 5.78 -9.70 24.46
C ASP A 160 4.55 -10.40 25.05
N PHE A 161 4.14 -11.56 24.52
CA PHE A 161 3.02 -12.33 25.06
C PHE A 161 3.32 -12.74 26.50
N GLY A 162 2.90 -11.89 27.44
CA GLY A 162 2.93 -12.14 28.86
C GLY A 162 1.98 -13.27 29.19
N THR A 163 2.45 -14.51 29.13
CA THR A 163 1.64 -15.65 29.53
C THR A 163 1.61 -15.76 31.05
N PHE A 164 0.37 -15.68 31.56
CA PHE A 164 -0.13 -16.24 32.82
C PHE A 164 0.92 -16.76 33.82
N ARG A 165 0.95 -16.09 34.99
CA ARG A 165 1.74 -16.41 36.19
C ARG A 165 3.21 -15.96 36.14
N ASN A 166 3.41 -14.67 36.40
CA ASN A 166 4.57 -14.05 37.07
C ASN A 166 5.98 -14.21 36.48
N VAL A 167 6.15 -14.57 35.20
CA VAL A 167 7.46 -14.54 34.55
C VAL A 167 7.39 -13.72 33.26
N TYR A 168 8.14 -12.61 33.21
CA TYR A 168 8.18 -11.67 32.09
C TYR A 168 9.26 -12.07 31.08
N HIS A 169 8.87 -12.81 30.05
CA HIS A 169 9.77 -13.13 28.94
C HIS A 169 9.03 -12.91 27.60
N SER A 170 9.69 -12.21 26.67
CA SER A 170 9.21 -12.02 25.30
C SER A 170 9.06 -13.37 24.61
N LEU A 171 7.91 -13.63 23.99
CA LEU A 171 7.54 -14.90 23.37
C LEU A 171 6.90 -14.58 22.03
N GLY A 172 7.65 -14.74 20.94
CA GLY A 172 7.09 -14.57 19.60
C GLY A 172 6.13 -15.70 19.22
N GLY A 173 5.11 -15.39 18.43
CA GLY A 173 4.14 -16.32 17.88
C GLY A 173 4.12 -16.30 16.36
N ILE A 174 4.00 -17.48 15.76
CA ILE A 174 3.74 -17.65 14.33
C ILE A 174 2.25 -17.97 14.19
N TYR A 175 1.53 -17.12 13.46
CA TYR A 175 0.08 -17.22 13.29
C TYR A 175 -0.26 -17.49 11.83
N ILE A 176 -1.28 -18.31 11.61
CA ILE A 176 -1.88 -18.56 10.30
C ILE A 176 -3.34 -18.16 10.32
N GLN A 177 -3.77 -17.57 9.22
CA GLN A 177 -5.15 -17.23 8.95
C GLN A 177 -5.59 -17.77 7.59
N ILE A 178 -6.83 -18.26 7.50
CA ILE A 178 -7.42 -18.69 6.24
C ILE A 178 -7.79 -17.44 5.41
N GLY A 179 -7.08 -17.23 4.31
CA GLY A 179 -7.24 -16.08 3.42
C GLY A 179 -8.57 -16.03 2.69
N ASN A 180 -9.28 -17.15 2.54
CA ASN A 180 -10.63 -17.19 1.97
C ASN A 180 -11.72 -16.67 2.92
N MET A 181 -11.41 -16.40 4.19
CA MET A 181 -12.39 -15.84 5.12
C MET A 181 -12.72 -14.38 4.76
N PRO A 182 -14.00 -13.97 4.87
CA PRO A 182 -14.39 -12.57 4.78
C PRO A 182 -13.55 -11.69 5.72
N PHE A 183 -13.24 -10.46 5.30
CA PHE A 183 -12.38 -9.55 6.03
C PHE A 183 -12.83 -9.31 7.48
N ASN A 184 -14.14 -9.22 7.72
CA ASN A 184 -14.69 -9.04 9.07
C ASN A 184 -14.42 -10.24 9.99
N LEU A 185 -14.39 -11.46 9.45
CA LEU A 185 -14.00 -12.65 10.20
C LEU A 185 -12.49 -12.69 10.41
N ARG A 186 -11.71 -12.29 9.40
CA ARG A 186 -10.25 -12.20 9.50
C ARG A 186 -9.78 -11.26 10.61
N LYS A 187 -10.52 -10.19 10.93
CA LYS A 187 -10.18 -9.30 12.05
C LYS A 187 -10.35 -9.91 13.44
N GLN A 188 -11.07 -11.02 13.58
CA GLN A 188 -11.38 -11.59 14.90
C GLN A 188 -10.20 -12.45 15.37
N LEU A 189 -9.68 -12.18 16.58
CA LEU A 189 -8.54 -12.91 17.17
C LEU A 189 -8.76 -14.43 17.19
N LYS A 190 -9.99 -14.90 17.43
CA LYS A 190 -10.36 -16.33 17.39
C LYS A 190 -10.13 -17.02 16.04
N ASN A 191 -9.94 -16.25 14.97
CA ASN A 191 -9.69 -16.73 13.61
C ASN A 191 -8.21 -16.58 13.20
N HIS A 192 -7.32 -16.34 14.17
CA HIS A 192 -5.87 -16.46 14.03
C HIS A 192 -5.43 -17.72 14.76
N PHE A 193 -4.77 -18.62 14.05
CA PHE A 193 -4.35 -19.92 14.57
C PHE A 193 -2.85 -19.88 14.85
N ILE A 194 -2.43 -20.17 16.07
CA ILE A 194 -1.01 -20.30 16.40
C ILE A 194 -0.51 -21.62 15.83
N VAL A 195 0.55 -21.56 15.02
CA VAL A 195 1.20 -22.75 14.46
C VAL A 195 2.58 -23.02 15.06
N GLY A 196 3.17 -22.02 15.72
CA GLY A 196 4.44 -22.17 16.37
C GLY A 196 4.75 -21.00 17.31
N PHE A 197 5.72 -21.22 18.19
CA PHE A 197 6.28 -20.20 19.07
C PHE A 197 7.76 -20.01 18.75
N ILE A 198 8.24 -18.78 18.89
CA ILE A 198 9.66 -18.48 18.91
C ILE A 198 10.17 -18.86 20.30
N PRO A 199 11.14 -19.80 20.42
CA PRO A 199 11.63 -20.27 21.71
C PRO A 199 12.27 -19.12 22.50
N PHE A 200 12.16 -19.21 23.82
CA PHE A 200 12.72 -18.23 24.74
C PHE A 200 14.23 -18.01 24.49
N GLY A 201 14.64 -16.75 24.35
CA GLY A 201 16.02 -16.36 24.07
C GLY A 201 16.48 -16.62 22.63
N GLY A 202 15.62 -17.16 21.76
CA GLY A 202 15.88 -17.29 20.33
C GLY A 202 15.78 -15.93 19.63
N HIS A 203 16.76 -15.61 18.78
CA HIS A 203 16.68 -14.41 17.96
C HIS A 203 15.64 -14.59 16.86
N PHE A 204 14.84 -13.56 16.57
CA PHE A 204 13.81 -13.60 15.53
C PHE A 204 14.39 -14.11 14.20
N ASP A 205 15.53 -13.56 13.78
CA ASP A 205 16.21 -13.95 12.53
C ASP A 205 16.61 -15.43 12.48
N ASP A 206 16.96 -16.04 13.61
CA ASP A 206 17.38 -17.44 13.67
C ASP A 206 16.21 -18.39 13.43
N VAL A 207 15.01 -17.98 13.83
CA VAL A 207 13.77 -18.72 13.57
C VAL A 207 13.21 -18.42 12.19
N MET A 208 13.30 -17.17 11.74
CA MET A 208 12.71 -16.72 10.48
C MET A 208 13.48 -17.16 9.25
N ARG A 209 14.81 -17.12 9.31
CA ARG A 209 15.67 -17.47 8.16
C ARG A 209 15.40 -18.90 7.65
N PRO A 210 15.36 -19.96 8.47
CA PRO A 210 15.05 -21.29 7.98
C PRO A 210 13.59 -21.41 7.51
N LEU A 211 12.63 -20.78 8.21
CA LEU A 211 11.22 -20.81 7.83
C LEU A 211 11.00 -20.22 6.43
N LEU A 212 11.62 -19.07 6.13
CA LEU A 212 11.52 -18.42 4.81
C LEU A 212 12.27 -19.17 3.71
N GLN A 213 13.20 -20.07 4.05
CA GLN A 213 13.88 -20.93 3.08
C GLN A 213 13.04 -22.15 2.69
N GLU A 214 12.14 -22.59 3.58
CA GLU A 214 11.26 -23.75 3.35
C GLU A 214 9.90 -23.37 2.73
N LEU A 215 9.49 -22.09 2.83
CA LEU A 215 8.28 -21.54 2.18
C LEU A 215 8.51 -21.24 0.69
#